data_AF-A8UZ59-F1
#
_entry.id   AF-A8UZ59-F1
#
_cell.length_a   1.000
_cell.length_b   1.000
_cell.length_c   1.000
_cell.angle_alpha   90.00
_cell.angle_beta   90.00
_cell.angle_gamma   90.00
#
_symmetry.space_group_name_H-M   'P 1'
#
loop_
_entity.id
_entity.type
_entity.pdbx_description
1 polymer ?
#
loop_
_entity_poly.entity_id
_entity_poly.type
_entity_poly.pdbx_seq_one_letter_code
_entity_poly.pdbx_strand_id
1 'polypeptide(L)'
;MKEEKNKEKLKLFSRKKYKIKKKKNEITVSILPEIIYLLIENKLYFNYLNKLIKFYIATQNNSKNYETNINTYQIQVLNSLIFRFLTHVGGITMNTSEKEIRRIYNKGKELANLLKSKNAENKIQSVSYKLLNALRIGDTREFMDVLIRTYMAYGEEIPSSFIKTLSDKETFYALGYSFLNGLLGEENQSKKQEEVNHNG
;
A
#
# COMPACT_ATOMS: atom_id res chain seq x y z
N MET A 1 7.03 3.25 25.79
CA MET A 1 7.38 3.87 24.49
C MET A 1 7.18 2.96 23.25
N LYS A 2 7.59 1.67 23.22
CA LYS A 2 7.31 0.75 22.08
C LYS A 2 5.84 0.27 22.02
N GLU A 3 5.25 -0.07 23.17
CA GLU A 3 3.85 -0.54 23.27
C GLU A 3 2.84 0.53 22.87
N GLU A 4 3.09 1.77 23.26
CA GLU A 4 2.25 2.93 22.96
C GLU A 4 2.15 3.19 21.44
N LYS A 5 3.28 3.10 20.73
CA LYS A 5 3.33 3.18 19.26
C LYS A 5 2.56 2.05 18.55
N ASN A 6 2.50 0.85 19.15
CA ASN A 6 1.73 -0.26 18.57
C ASN A 6 0.22 -0.08 18.80
N LYS A 7 -0.17 0.40 19.98
CA LYS A 7 -1.57 0.73 20.30
C LYS A 7 -2.10 1.84 19.38
N GLU A 8 -1.31 2.87 19.13
CA GLU A 8 -1.66 3.95 18.19
C GLU A 8 -1.84 3.45 16.76
N LYS A 9 -0.96 2.55 16.28
CA LYS A 9 -1.09 1.96 14.94
C LYS A 9 -2.37 1.12 14.79
N LEU A 10 -2.75 0.35 15.81
CA LEU A 10 -3.99 -0.44 15.77
C LEU A 10 -5.26 0.43 15.83
N LYS A 11 -5.21 1.56 16.57
CA LYS A 11 -6.31 2.55 16.59
C LYS A 11 -6.64 3.09 15.20
N LEU A 12 -5.67 3.18 14.29
CA LEU A 12 -5.91 3.60 12.90
C LEU A 12 -6.93 2.71 12.16
N PHE A 13 -7.11 1.48 12.61
CA PHE A 13 -8.01 0.50 11.99
C PHE A 13 -9.35 0.32 12.73
N SER A 14 -9.54 0.93 13.92
CA SER A 14 -10.71 0.67 14.78
C SER A 14 -12.06 0.97 14.14
N ARG A 15 -12.12 1.94 13.21
CA ARG A 15 -13.35 2.31 12.48
C ARG A 15 -13.28 1.96 11.00
N LYS A 16 -12.31 1.13 10.61
CA LYS A 16 -12.06 0.77 9.22
C LYS A 16 -12.78 -0.51 8.87
N LYS A 17 -13.45 -0.49 7.73
CA LYS A 17 -14.28 -1.59 7.25
C LYS A 17 -14.27 -1.64 5.73
N TYR A 18 -14.62 -2.80 5.20
CA TYR A 18 -15.02 -2.94 3.81
C TYR A 18 -16.34 -3.69 3.71
N LYS A 19 -17.00 -3.50 2.57
CA LYS A 19 -18.27 -4.14 2.22
C LYS A 19 -18.10 -4.92 0.94
N ILE A 20 -18.72 -6.09 0.90
CA ILE A 20 -18.87 -6.91 -0.30
C ILE A 20 -20.37 -7.06 -0.56
N LYS A 21 -20.84 -6.47 -1.65
CA LYS A 21 -22.24 -6.50 -2.09
C LYS A 21 -22.37 -7.55 -3.21
N LYS A 22 -23.18 -8.59 -2.97
CA LYS A 22 -23.51 -9.64 -3.94
C LYS A 22 -25.02 -9.74 -4.11
N LYS A 23 -25.55 -9.20 -5.20
CA LYS A 23 -26.99 -9.18 -5.54
C LYS A 23 -27.88 -8.68 -4.38
N LYS A 24 -28.34 -9.58 -3.50
CA LYS A 24 -29.23 -9.32 -2.35
C LYS A 24 -28.53 -9.34 -0.99
N ASN A 25 -27.26 -9.77 -0.91
CA ASN A 25 -26.52 -9.88 0.34
C ASN A 25 -25.39 -8.84 0.40
N GLU A 26 -25.29 -8.14 1.54
CA GLU A 26 -24.16 -7.29 1.88
C GLU A 26 -23.43 -7.89 3.09
N ILE A 27 -22.12 -8.10 2.94
CA ILE A 27 -21.24 -8.48 4.04
C ILE A 27 -20.39 -7.27 4.38
N THR A 28 -20.51 -6.79 5.61
CA THR A 28 -19.62 -5.75 6.16
C THR A 28 -18.61 -6.41 7.10
N VAL A 29 -17.32 -6.15 6.88
CA VAL A 29 -16.24 -6.67 7.71
C VAL A 29 -15.44 -5.52 8.30
N SER A 30 -15.30 -5.52 9.63
CA SER A 30 -14.41 -4.61 10.36
C SER A 30 -12.96 -5.09 10.23
N ILE A 31 -12.07 -4.20 9.82
CA ILE A 31 -10.68 -4.52 9.48
C ILE A 31 -9.85 -4.85 10.72
N LEU A 32 -10.01 -4.12 11.83
CA LEU A 32 -9.22 -4.38 13.04
C LEU A 32 -9.45 -5.80 13.62
N PRO A 33 -10.70 -6.27 13.84
CA PRO A 33 -10.93 -7.65 14.24
C PRO A 33 -10.36 -8.69 13.27
N GLU A 34 -10.47 -8.46 11.95
CA GLU A 34 -9.91 -9.37 10.95
C GLU A 34 -8.37 -9.42 11.02
N ILE A 35 -7.69 -8.28 11.21
CA ILE A 35 -6.23 -8.25 11.43
C ILE A 35 -5.85 -9.06 12.68
N ILE A 36 -6.56 -8.87 13.80
CA ILE A 36 -6.29 -9.58 15.05
C ILE A 36 -6.46 -11.09 14.86
N TYR A 37 -7.55 -11.50 14.20
CA TYR A 37 -7.80 -12.89 13.87
C TYR A 37 -6.65 -13.49 13.03
N LEU A 38 -6.24 -12.80 11.96
CA LEU A 38 -5.13 -13.24 11.11
C LEU A 38 -3.79 -13.32 11.86
N LEU A 39 -3.55 -12.43 12.82
CA LEU A 39 -2.36 -12.47 13.67
C LEU A 39 -2.35 -13.70 14.59
N ILE A 40 -3.46 -13.94 15.30
CA ILE A 40 -3.60 -15.08 16.23
C ILE A 40 -3.46 -16.41 15.48
N GLU A 41 -4.04 -16.48 14.28
CA GLU A 41 -3.98 -17.66 13.43
C GLU A 41 -2.64 -17.84 12.69
N ASN A 42 -1.69 -16.92 12.88
CA ASN A 42 -0.42 -16.88 12.12
C ASN A 42 -0.62 -16.89 10.59
N LYS A 43 -1.69 -16.22 10.12
CA LYS A 43 -2.08 -16.14 8.70
C LYS A 43 -1.96 -14.72 8.13
N LEU A 44 -1.49 -13.75 8.91
CA LEU A 44 -1.33 -12.37 8.46
C LEU A 44 -0.15 -12.26 7.46
N TYR A 45 -0.48 -12.13 6.17
CA TYR A 45 0.49 -12.08 5.07
C TYR A 45 0.08 -11.07 3.98
N PHE A 46 0.93 -10.87 2.97
CA PHE A 46 0.77 -9.84 1.93
C PHE A 46 -0.46 -10.04 1.01
N ASN A 47 -1.03 -11.24 0.95
CA ASN A 47 -2.31 -11.50 0.27
C ASN A 47 -3.46 -10.64 0.85
N TYR A 48 -3.40 -10.32 2.14
CA TYR A 48 -4.36 -9.43 2.79
C TYR A 48 -4.23 -7.98 2.29
N LEU A 49 -3.00 -7.50 2.07
CA LEU A 49 -2.79 -6.19 1.42
C LEU A 49 -3.37 -6.17 0.01
N ASN A 50 -3.14 -7.23 -0.77
CA ASN A 50 -3.70 -7.36 -2.11
C ASN A 50 -5.22 -7.18 -2.11
N LYS A 51 -5.92 -7.86 -1.18
CA LYS A 51 -7.37 -7.78 -0.99
C LYS A 51 -7.80 -6.35 -0.67
N LEU A 52 -7.15 -5.68 0.29
CA LEU A 52 -7.51 -4.32 0.70
C LEU A 52 -7.26 -3.29 -0.40
N ILE A 53 -6.15 -3.39 -1.14
CA ILE A 53 -5.87 -2.48 -2.26
C ILE A 53 -6.89 -2.66 -3.38
N LYS A 54 -7.28 -3.91 -3.69
CA LYS A 54 -8.37 -4.16 -4.66
C LYS A 54 -9.67 -3.48 -4.25
N PHE A 55 -10.05 -3.55 -2.97
CA PHE A 55 -11.24 -2.86 -2.46
C PHE A 55 -11.10 -1.34 -2.50
N TYR A 56 -9.93 -0.81 -2.14
CA TYR A 56 -9.65 0.61 -2.26
C TYR A 56 -9.82 1.09 -3.71
N ILE A 57 -9.13 0.47 -4.68
CA ILE A 57 -9.23 0.85 -6.09
C ILE A 57 -10.67 0.67 -6.61
N ALA A 58 -11.36 -0.41 -6.24
CA ALA A 58 -12.75 -0.62 -6.64
C ALA A 58 -13.66 0.49 -6.10
N THR A 59 -13.43 0.97 -4.87
CA THR A 59 -14.19 2.07 -4.27
C THR A 59 -13.92 3.38 -5.01
N GLN A 60 -12.66 3.69 -5.31
CA GLN A 60 -12.29 4.88 -6.09
C GLN A 60 -12.94 4.89 -7.48
N ASN A 61 -13.21 3.71 -8.04
CA ASN A 61 -13.89 3.52 -9.32
C ASN A 61 -15.41 3.37 -9.21
N ASN A 62 -16.02 3.80 -8.10
CA ASN A 62 -17.46 3.76 -7.88
C ASN A 62 -18.06 2.35 -8.07
N SER A 63 -17.34 1.30 -7.66
CA SER A 63 -17.82 -0.08 -7.76
C SER A 63 -19.13 -0.27 -7.00
N LYS A 64 -20.11 -0.89 -7.65
CA LYS A 64 -21.37 -1.30 -7.01
C LYS A 64 -21.19 -2.49 -6.04
N ASN A 65 -20.09 -3.24 -6.19
CA ASN A 65 -19.89 -4.51 -5.49
C ASN A 65 -18.96 -4.39 -4.28
N TYR A 66 -18.10 -3.37 -4.24
CA TYR A 66 -17.06 -3.23 -3.22
C TYR A 66 -16.98 -1.79 -2.74
N GLU A 67 -16.88 -1.62 -1.42
CA GLU A 67 -16.77 -0.31 -0.79
C GLU A 67 -15.84 -0.43 0.42
N THR A 68 -14.94 0.53 0.63
CA THR A 68 -14.12 0.59 1.84
C THR A 68 -13.78 2.02 2.22
N ASN A 69 -13.62 2.26 3.52
CA ASN A 69 -13.17 3.55 4.06
C ASN A 69 -11.69 3.53 4.50
N ILE A 70 -10.93 2.48 4.14
CA ILE A 70 -9.48 2.44 4.33
C ILE A 70 -8.77 3.22 3.22
N ASN A 71 -7.74 3.96 3.59
CA ASN A 71 -6.88 4.68 2.63
C ASN A 71 -5.52 4.00 2.47
N THR A 72 -4.76 4.41 1.47
CA THR A 72 -3.46 3.83 1.12
C THR A 72 -2.40 4.04 2.20
N TYR A 73 -2.48 5.15 2.97
CA TYR A 73 -1.62 5.35 4.14
C TYR A 73 -1.86 4.27 5.22
N GLN A 74 -3.12 3.93 5.49
CA GLN A 74 -3.48 2.87 6.43
C GLN A 74 -3.04 1.50 5.93
N ILE A 75 -3.19 1.24 4.62
CA ILE A 75 -2.64 0.03 3.99
C ILE A 75 -1.11 0.00 4.12
N GLN A 76 -0.42 1.13 4.03
CA GLN A 76 1.02 1.21 4.24
C GLN A 76 1.44 0.93 5.69
N VAL A 77 0.68 1.41 6.67
CA VAL A 77 0.90 1.05 8.09
C VAL A 77 0.75 -0.45 8.29
N LEU A 78 -0.23 -1.07 7.63
CA LEU A 78 -0.44 -2.52 7.66
C LEU A 78 0.69 -3.28 6.94
N ASN A 79 1.22 -2.76 5.84
CA ASN A 79 2.41 -3.31 5.18
C ASN A 79 3.61 -3.39 6.15
N SER A 80 3.86 -2.31 6.89
CA SER A 80 4.90 -2.30 7.92
C SER A 80 4.58 -3.23 9.11
N LEU A 81 3.30 -3.47 9.41
CA LEU A 81 2.90 -4.44 10.44
C LEU A 81 3.19 -5.88 9.98
N ILE A 82 2.82 -6.22 8.74
CA ILE A 82 3.09 -7.53 8.12
C ILE A 82 4.61 -7.77 8.08
N PHE A 83 5.39 -6.80 7.60
CA PHE A 83 6.85 -6.89 7.60
C PHE A 83 7.41 -7.23 8.99
N ARG A 84 7.00 -6.51 10.04
CA ARG A 84 7.44 -6.80 11.42
C ARG A 84 6.99 -8.18 11.89
N PHE A 85 5.75 -8.54 11.62
CA PHE A 85 5.19 -9.83 12.03
C PHE A 85 6.00 -10.98 11.44
N LEU A 86 6.24 -10.96 10.13
CA LEU A 86 6.98 -12.01 9.44
C LEU A 86 8.45 -12.08 9.87
N THR A 87 9.10 -10.94 10.12
CA THR A 87 10.51 -10.90 10.52
C THR A 87 10.75 -11.27 11.98
N HIS A 88 9.91 -10.78 12.90
CA HIS A 88 10.14 -10.93 14.34
C HIS A 88 9.40 -12.13 14.96
N VAL A 89 8.24 -12.50 14.41
CA VAL A 89 7.43 -13.63 14.89
C VAL A 89 7.59 -14.82 13.96
N GLY A 90 7.52 -14.59 12.65
CA GLY A 90 7.64 -15.64 11.63
C GLY A 90 9.07 -16.11 11.34
N GLY A 91 10.10 -15.42 11.85
CA GLY A 91 11.51 -15.77 11.63
C GLY A 91 12.00 -15.61 10.18
N ILE A 92 11.24 -14.93 9.31
CA ILE A 92 11.60 -14.73 7.91
C ILE A 92 12.66 -13.63 7.81
N THR A 93 13.79 -13.95 7.17
CA THR A 93 14.80 -12.93 6.84
C THR A 93 14.44 -12.28 5.52
N MET A 94 14.40 -10.94 5.49
CA MET A 94 14.14 -10.14 4.29
C MET A 94 15.33 -9.21 4.02
N ASN A 95 15.71 -9.05 2.76
CA ASN A 95 16.77 -8.14 2.32
C ASN A 95 16.30 -6.67 2.27
N THR A 96 15.65 -6.20 3.32
CA THR A 96 15.14 -4.83 3.43
C THR A 96 14.96 -4.41 4.89
N SER A 97 14.62 -3.14 5.11
CA SER A 97 14.37 -2.57 6.44
C SER A 97 13.14 -1.69 6.44
N GLU A 98 12.60 -1.36 7.62
CA GLU A 98 11.49 -0.39 7.73
C GLU A 98 11.84 0.97 7.11
N LYS A 99 13.11 1.40 7.21
CA LYS A 99 13.60 2.65 6.61
C LYS A 99 13.53 2.58 5.08
N GLU A 100 13.94 1.47 4.49
CA GLU A 100 13.87 1.25 3.05
C GLU A 100 12.42 1.17 2.56
N ILE A 101 11.56 0.44 3.29
CA ILE A 101 10.11 0.38 3.02
C ILE A 101 9.54 1.81 2.98
N ARG A 102 9.84 2.64 3.98
CA ARG A 102 9.40 4.05 4.00
C ARG A 102 9.97 4.86 2.83
N ARG A 103 11.23 4.65 2.45
CA ARG A 103 11.87 5.31 1.30
C ARG A 103 11.15 4.95 0.00
N ILE A 104 10.85 3.67 -0.22
CA ILE A 104 10.14 3.19 -1.41
C ILE A 104 8.69 3.72 -1.46
N TYR A 105 8.02 3.84 -0.31
CA TYR A 105 6.72 4.51 -0.24
C TYR A 105 6.81 5.97 -0.74
N ASN A 106 7.82 6.71 -0.28
CA ASN A 106 8.03 8.08 -0.75
C ASN A 106 8.35 8.14 -2.24
N LYS A 107 9.11 7.18 -2.80
CA LYS A 107 9.34 7.09 -4.24
C LYS A 107 8.06 6.88 -5.06
N GLY A 108 7.09 6.12 -4.52
CA GLY A 108 5.76 6.02 -5.12
C GLY A 108 5.05 7.37 -5.15
N LYS A 109 5.10 8.13 -4.05
CA LYS A 109 4.51 9.48 -3.97
C LYS A 109 5.19 10.47 -4.92
N GLU A 110 6.52 10.43 -5.01
CA GLU A 110 7.29 11.26 -5.93
C GLU A 110 6.85 11.01 -7.38
N LEU A 111 6.72 9.75 -7.79
CA LEU A 111 6.23 9.41 -9.12
C LEU A 111 4.78 9.87 -9.32
N ALA A 112 3.89 9.71 -8.34
CA ALA A 112 2.52 10.22 -8.43
C ALA A 112 2.49 11.74 -8.65
N ASN A 113 3.34 12.49 -7.94
CA ASN A 113 3.44 13.94 -8.07
C ASN A 113 4.05 14.37 -9.40
N LEU A 114 5.02 13.62 -9.93
CA LEU A 114 5.54 13.83 -11.29
C LEU A 114 4.45 13.60 -12.34
N LEU A 115 3.69 12.52 -12.23
CA LEU A 115 2.59 12.24 -13.17
C LEU A 115 1.54 13.36 -13.14
N LYS A 116 1.21 13.87 -11.95
CA LYS A 116 0.32 15.04 -11.79
C LYS A 116 0.89 16.30 -12.44
N SER A 117 2.15 16.63 -12.17
CA SER A 117 2.78 17.83 -12.75
C SER A 117 2.90 17.79 -14.29
N LYS A 118 2.75 16.60 -14.88
CA LYS A 118 2.74 16.37 -16.33
C LYS A 118 1.33 16.12 -16.90
N ASN A 119 0.26 16.41 -16.15
CA ASN A 119 -1.14 16.16 -16.55
C ASN A 119 -1.41 14.70 -16.99
N ALA A 120 -0.80 13.76 -16.29
CA ALA A 120 -0.85 12.32 -16.59
C ALA A 120 -1.40 11.50 -15.39
N GLU A 121 -2.30 12.09 -14.61
CA GLU A 121 -2.92 11.46 -13.43
C GLU A 121 -3.66 10.18 -13.78
N ASN A 122 -4.27 10.13 -14.97
CA ASN A 122 -4.92 8.92 -15.49
C ASN A 122 -3.96 7.72 -15.59
N LYS A 123 -2.64 7.95 -15.75
CA LYS A 123 -1.64 6.88 -15.78
C LYS A 123 -1.35 6.29 -14.41
N ILE A 124 -1.58 7.03 -13.31
CA ILE A 124 -1.41 6.51 -11.94
C ILE A 124 -2.26 5.24 -11.79
N GLN A 125 -3.52 5.30 -12.21
CA GLN A 125 -4.42 4.18 -12.12
C GLN A 125 -4.00 3.00 -13.00
N SER A 126 -3.69 3.24 -14.28
CA SER A 126 -3.33 2.17 -15.21
C SER A 126 -2.03 1.46 -14.82
N VAL A 127 -1.02 2.21 -14.37
CA VAL A 127 0.23 1.66 -13.82
C VAL A 127 -0.03 0.89 -12.53
N SER A 128 -0.83 1.45 -11.61
CA SER A 128 -1.16 0.80 -10.34
C SER A 128 -1.85 -0.56 -10.54
N TYR A 129 -2.72 -0.69 -11.53
CA TYR A 129 -3.36 -1.96 -11.86
C TYR A 129 -2.36 -3.03 -12.32
N LYS A 130 -1.41 -2.66 -13.19
CA LYS A 130 -0.37 -3.59 -13.67
C LYS A 130 0.53 -4.03 -12.52
N LEU A 131 0.99 -3.09 -11.69
CA LEU A 131 1.80 -3.38 -10.51
C LEU A 131 1.05 -4.28 -9.51
N LEU A 132 -0.22 -4.00 -9.24
CA LEU A 132 -1.05 -4.81 -8.35
C LEU A 132 -1.23 -6.24 -8.88
N ASN A 133 -1.36 -6.40 -10.20
CA ASN A 133 -1.46 -7.73 -10.81
C ASN A 133 -0.14 -8.50 -10.69
N ALA A 134 0.99 -7.86 -10.98
CA ALA A 134 2.32 -8.46 -10.78
C ALA A 134 2.53 -8.88 -9.32
N LEU A 135 2.20 -8.01 -8.36
CA LEU A 135 2.22 -8.32 -6.92
C LEU A 135 1.28 -9.46 -6.53
N ARG A 136 0.12 -9.58 -7.17
CA ARG A 136 -0.84 -10.67 -6.88
C ARG A 136 -0.27 -12.04 -7.21
N ILE A 137 0.42 -12.16 -8.35
CA ILE A 137 0.96 -13.44 -8.83
C ILE A 137 2.42 -13.67 -8.43
N GLY A 138 3.08 -12.68 -7.84
CA GLY A 138 4.50 -12.79 -7.48
C GLY A 138 5.46 -12.57 -8.66
N ASP A 139 5.02 -11.89 -9.72
CA ASP A 139 5.84 -11.70 -10.92
C ASP A 139 6.71 -10.44 -10.79
N THR A 140 7.90 -10.63 -10.25
CA THR A 140 8.88 -9.56 -10.09
C THR A 140 9.35 -8.98 -11.43
N ARG A 141 9.38 -9.80 -12.50
CA ARG A 141 9.84 -9.33 -13.82
C ARG A 141 8.84 -8.37 -14.43
N GLU A 142 7.56 -8.73 -14.45
CA GLU A 142 6.49 -7.85 -14.91
C GLU A 142 6.43 -6.57 -14.05
N PHE A 143 6.59 -6.69 -12.73
CA PHE A 143 6.64 -5.52 -11.85
C PHE A 143 7.77 -4.55 -12.23
N MET A 144 8.99 -5.07 -12.40
CA MET A 144 10.15 -4.26 -12.77
C MET A 144 10.02 -3.67 -14.16
N ASP A 145 9.50 -4.41 -15.13
CA ASP A 145 9.28 -3.97 -16.50
C ASP A 145 8.25 -2.82 -16.58
N VAL A 146 7.14 -2.92 -15.83
CA VAL A 146 6.19 -1.81 -15.65
C VAL A 146 6.87 -0.60 -15.02
N LEU A 147 7.67 -0.80 -13.97
CA LEU A 147 8.37 0.28 -13.29
C LEU A 147 9.38 0.99 -14.21
N ILE A 148 10.26 0.23 -14.87
CA ILE A 148 11.28 0.72 -15.80
C ILE A 148 10.64 1.58 -16.88
N ARG A 149 9.65 1.05 -17.59
CA ARG A 149 8.97 1.78 -18.67
C ARG A 149 8.28 3.05 -18.17
N THR A 150 7.70 2.99 -16.96
CA THR A 150 7.05 4.16 -16.38
C THR A 150 8.06 5.26 -16.09
N TYR A 151 9.20 4.95 -15.46
CA TYR A 151 10.26 5.93 -15.19
C TYR A 151 10.89 6.48 -16.49
N MET A 152 11.22 5.59 -17.43
CA MET A 152 11.79 5.97 -18.72
C MET A 152 10.90 6.91 -19.54
N ALA A 153 9.58 6.69 -19.52
CA ALA A 153 8.62 7.53 -20.25
C ALA A 153 8.61 8.99 -19.77
N TYR A 154 9.17 9.28 -18.60
CA TYR A 154 9.27 10.62 -18.02
C TYR A 154 10.72 11.09 -17.86
N GLY A 155 11.70 10.36 -18.42
CA GLY A 155 13.12 10.72 -18.34
C GLY A 155 13.72 10.60 -16.94
N GLU A 156 13.09 9.82 -16.06
CA GLU A 156 13.54 9.63 -14.68
C GLU A 156 14.38 8.37 -14.52
N GLU A 157 15.33 8.42 -13.60
CA GLU A 157 16.10 7.25 -13.18
C GLU A 157 15.31 6.39 -12.19
N ILE A 158 15.39 5.08 -12.38
CA ILE A 158 14.75 4.13 -11.45
C ILE A 158 15.56 4.11 -10.15
N PRO A 159 14.91 4.25 -8.98
CA PRO A 159 15.63 4.17 -7.72
C PRO A 159 16.35 2.83 -7.54
N SER A 160 17.66 2.85 -7.32
CA SER A 160 18.50 1.65 -7.18
C SER A 160 18.01 0.68 -6.09
N SER A 161 17.30 1.19 -5.08
CA SER A 161 16.62 0.42 -4.03
C SER A 161 15.66 -0.65 -4.57
N PHE A 162 15.13 -0.50 -5.79
CA PHE A 162 14.29 -1.50 -6.42
C PHE A 162 15.02 -2.79 -6.80
N ILE A 163 16.35 -2.79 -6.93
CA ILE A 163 17.10 -4.02 -7.21
C ILE A 163 16.88 -5.08 -6.12
N LYS A 164 16.61 -4.65 -4.88
CA LYS A 164 16.30 -5.55 -3.76
C LYS A 164 14.99 -6.31 -3.96
N THR A 165 14.08 -5.85 -4.82
CA THR A 165 12.88 -6.62 -5.16
C THR A 165 13.20 -7.93 -5.86
N LEU A 166 14.40 -8.08 -6.41
CA LEU A 166 14.86 -9.29 -7.08
C LEU A 166 15.43 -10.34 -6.11
N SER A 167 15.62 -10.02 -4.82
CA SER A 167 16.32 -10.93 -3.88
C SER A 167 15.47 -12.09 -3.42
N ASP A 168 14.27 -11.80 -2.93
CA ASP A 168 13.36 -12.78 -2.33
C ASP A 168 11.92 -12.27 -2.40
N LYS A 169 10.99 -13.21 -2.28
CA LYS A 169 9.56 -12.99 -2.50
C LYS A 169 8.96 -12.04 -1.47
N GLU A 170 9.36 -12.15 -0.22
CA GLU A 170 8.86 -11.31 0.86
C GLU A 170 9.38 -9.88 0.77
N THR A 171 10.65 -9.70 0.42
CA THR A 171 11.23 -8.38 0.11
C THR A 171 10.54 -7.76 -1.09
N PHE A 172 10.29 -8.53 -2.16
CA PHE A 172 9.51 -8.08 -3.30
C PHE A 172 8.14 -7.54 -2.85
N TYR A 173 7.38 -8.30 -2.07
CA TYR A 173 6.08 -7.85 -1.61
C TYR A 173 6.18 -6.62 -0.69
N ALA A 174 7.07 -6.63 0.30
CA ALA A 174 7.22 -5.53 1.24
C ALA A 174 7.52 -4.21 0.52
N LEU A 175 8.47 -4.22 -0.42
CA LEU A 175 8.86 -3.04 -1.19
C LEU A 175 7.81 -2.68 -2.26
N GLY A 176 7.31 -3.65 -3.01
CA GLY A 176 6.38 -3.42 -4.11
C GLY A 176 5.02 -2.90 -3.64
N TYR A 177 4.45 -3.46 -2.55
CA TYR A 177 3.26 -2.88 -1.92
C TYR A 177 3.55 -1.49 -1.34
N SER A 178 4.75 -1.25 -0.83
CA SER A 178 5.13 0.07 -0.33
C SER A 178 5.11 1.12 -1.43
N PHE A 179 5.70 0.81 -2.58
CA PHE A 179 5.68 1.69 -3.74
C PHE A 179 4.26 1.93 -4.25
N LEU A 180 3.48 0.86 -4.42
CA LEU A 180 2.10 0.95 -4.89
C LEU A 180 1.21 1.80 -3.97
N ASN A 181 1.35 1.65 -2.65
CA ASN A 181 0.63 2.48 -1.69
C ASN A 181 1.02 3.96 -1.77
N GLY A 182 2.29 4.25 -2.07
CA GLY A 182 2.78 5.61 -2.31
C GLY A 182 2.24 6.20 -3.60
N LEU A 183 2.25 5.42 -4.67
CA LEU A 183 1.76 5.81 -6.00
C LEU A 183 0.25 6.09 -6.00
N LEU A 184 -0.53 5.24 -5.33
CA LEU A 184 -1.97 5.43 -5.12
C LEU A 184 -2.29 6.47 -4.03
N GLY A 185 -1.28 6.97 -3.32
CA GLY A 185 -1.46 7.99 -2.28
C GLY A 185 -1.98 9.29 -2.85
N GLU A 186 -3.11 9.76 -2.34
CA GLU A 186 -3.49 11.15 -2.48
C GLU A 186 -2.51 12.03 -1.70
N GLU A 187 -2.28 13.26 -2.15
CA GLU A 187 -1.51 14.19 -1.34
C GLU A 187 -2.26 14.39 -0.03
N ASN A 188 -1.57 14.14 1.08
CA ASN A 188 -2.13 14.43 2.40
C ASN A 188 -2.57 15.91 2.40
N GLN A 189 -3.88 16.14 2.46
CA GLN A 189 -4.47 17.46 2.70
C GLN A 189 -4.04 18.05 4.05
N SER A 190 -3.23 17.34 4.86
CA SER A 190 -2.67 17.84 6.11
C SER A 190 -1.73 19.04 5.91
N LYS A 191 -1.18 19.28 4.72
CA LYS A 191 -0.46 20.54 4.45
C LYS A 191 -1.39 21.76 4.30
N LYS A 192 -2.67 21.57 3.95
CA LYS A 192 -3.64 22.68 3.86
C LYS A 192 -4.25 23.07 5.21
N GLN A 193 -4.11 22.24 6.25
CA GLN A 193 -4.62 22.59 7.59
C GLN A 193 -3.58 23.34 8.45
N GLU A 194 -2.30 23.25 8.13
CA GLU A 194 -1.25 24.02 8.84
C GLU A 194 -1.13 25.48 8.34
N GLU A 195 -1.50 25.77 7.07
CA GLU A 195 -1.50 27.14 6.55
C GLU A 195 -2.76 27.96 6.95
N VAL A 196 -3.86 27.30 7.32
CA VAL A 196 -5.09 27.99 7.78
C VAL A 196 -5.02 28.34 9.27
N ASN A 197 -4.22 27.59 10.05
CA ASN A 197 -4.09 27.79 11.51
C ASN A 197 -2.90 28.68 11.92
N HIS A 198 -2.30 29.41 10.98
CA HIS A 198 -1.25 30.42 11.26
C HIS A 198 -1.62 31.84 10.81
N ASN A 199 -2.80 32.04 10.24
CA ASN A 199 -3.32 33.35 9.83
C ASN A 199 -4.73 33.64 10.41
N GLY A 200 -5.05 33.09 11.59
CA GLY A 200 -6.31 33.34 12.31
C GLY A 200 -6.05 33.77 13.74
#